data_AF-A0A916TSR5-F1
#
_entry.id   AF-A0A916TSR5-F1
#
_cell.length_a   1.000
_cell.length_b   1.000
_cell.length_c   1.000
_cell.angle_alpha   90.00
_cell.angle_beta   90.00
_cell.angle_gamma   90.00
#
_symmetry.space_group_name_H-M   'P 1'
#
loop_
_entity.id
_entity.type
_entity.pdbx_description
1 polymer ?
#
loop_
_entity_poly.entity_id
_entity_poly.type
_entity_poly.pdbx_seq_one_letter_code
_entity_poly.pdbx_strand_id
1 'polypeptide(L)'
;MHGFFPVARAGVDPGMCQTRPFYVILRWGKREEEVVRIGWRETLNGVAGSVAPMPKPWPNAYRIRLTEACAARRDLGWWFLAEPSEAYLAARLADSVVASARRQGELPFTLTCEPFPRGELSRPLCEQDVRRTVSDINPRAIMRVSNCTASKPRECMEIAVAKDPAGSEVDTNQWGLQITFVQNDHALEINQVDVSDTQLIIE
;
A
#
# COMPACT_ATOMS: atom_id res chain seq x y z
N MET A 1 -3.69 -14.57 19.86
CA MET A 1 -3.95 -15.33 18.62
C MET A 1 -2.88 -14.91 17.63
N HIS A 2 -1.93 -15.79 17.28
CA HIS A 2 -0.84 -15.45 16.35
C HIS A 2 -1.27 -15.77 14.92
N GLY A 3 -1.10 -14.80 14.01
CA GLY A 3 -1.29 -15.02 12.58
C GLY A 3 -0.08 -15.72 11.99
N PHE A 4 -0.30 -16.84 11.30
CA PHE A 4 0.75 -17.55 10.57
C PHE A 4 0.65 -17.20 9.09
N PHE A 5 1.79 -16.85 8.50
CA PHE A 5 1.88 -16.45 7.11
C PHE A 5 2.58 -17.56 6.31
N PRO A 6 1.94 -18.14 5.30
CA PRO A 6 2.64 -19.00 4.37
C PRO A 6 3.64 -18.19 3.54
N VAL A 7 4.56 -18.90 2.87
CA VAL A 7 5.47 -18.30 1.88
C VAL A 7 4.63 -17.56 0.84
N ALA A 8 4.93 -16.27 0.67
CA ALA A 8 4.21 -15.44 -0.28
C ALA A 8 4.53 -15.83 -1.72
N ARG A 9 3.60 -15.55 -2.63
CA ARG A 9 3.66 -15.96 -4.04
C ARG A 9 3.45 -14.76 -4.94
N ALA A 10 3.82 -14.90 -6.21
CA ALA A 10 3.47 -13.92 -7.24
C ALA A 10 1.95 -13.76 -7.33
N GLY A 11 1.47 -12.52 -7.34
CA GLY A 11 0.07 -12.19 -7.53
C GLY A 11 -0.37 -12.27 -9.00
N VAL A 12 -1.66 -11.99 -9.22
CA VAL A 12 -2.28 -11.97 -10.56
C VAL A 12 -1.87 -10.74 -11.38
N ASP A 13 -1.38 -9.71 -10.70
CA ASP A 13 -0.94 -8.44 -11.25
C ASP A 13 0.58 -8.24 -11.15
N PRO A 14 1.18 -7.43 -12.05
CA PRO A 14 2.62 -7.40 -12.18
C PRO A 14 3.28 -6.67 -11.03
N GLY A 15 4.36 -7.25 -10.50
CA GLY A 15 5.10 -6.64 -9.39
C GLY A 15 4.36 -6.75 -8.06
N MET A 16 3.24 -7.48 -8.03
CA MET A 16 2.48 -7.76 -6.82
C MET A 16 2.79 -9.15 -6.28
N CYS A 17 2.86 -9.23 -4.97
CA CYS A 17 2.95 -10.45 -4.20
C CYS A 17 1.66 -10.63 -3.39
N GLN A 18 1.32 -11.89 -3.12
CA GLN A 18 0.14 -12.26 -2.33
C GLN A 18 0.47 -13.31 -1.29
N THR A 19 -0.13 -13.15 -0.11
CA THR A 19 -0.13 -14.17 0.94
C THR A 19 -1.51 -14.23 1.57
N ARG A 20 -1.89 -15.40 2.07
CA ARG A 20 -3.17 -15.60 2.75
C ARG A 20 -2.86 -16.12 4.15
N PRO A 21 -2.88 -15.28 5.19
CA PRO A 21 -2.58 -15.74 6.53
C PRO A 21 -3.65 -16.71 7.05
N PHE A 22 -3.33 -17.46 8.09
CA PHE A 22 -4.28 -18.30 8.80
C PHE A 22 -4.04 -18.25 10.31
N TYR A 23 -5.08 -18.59 11.08
CA TYR A 23 -4.95 -18.69 12.52
C TYR A 23 -4.78 -20.13 12.97
N VAL A 24 -4.07 -20.25 14.08
CA VAL A 24 -3.97 -21.48 14.85
C VAL A 24 -4.39 -21.18 16.28
N ILE A 25 -5.21 -22.08 16.86
CA ILE A 25 -5.42 -22.14 18.30
C ILE A 25 -4.69 -23.34 18.86
N LEU A 26 -4.21 -23.18 20.10
CA LEU A 26 -3.81 -24.29 20.93
C LEU A 26 -5.07 -24.80 21.63
N ARG A 27 -5.48 -26.02 21.31
CA ARG A 27 -6.54 -26.71 22.02
C ARG A 27 -5.90 -27.56 23.11
N TRP A 28 -6.29 -27.31 24.36
CA TRP A 28 -5.85 -28.13 25.48
C TRP A 28 -6.74 -29.37 25.60
N GLY A 29 -6.21 -30.51 25.18
CA GLY A 29 -6.80 -31.82 25.46
C GLY A 29 -6.38 -32.35 26.84
N LYS A 30 -6.96 -33.48 27.28
CA LYS A 30 -6.69 -34.06 28.61
C LYS A 30 -5.22 -34.50 28.83
N ARG A 31 -4.37 -34.58 27.80
CA ARG A 31 -2.96 -35.00 27.93
C ARG A 31 -1.94 -34.38 26.95
N GLU A 32 -2.36 -33.68 25.89
CA GLU A 32 -1.44 -33.09 24.89
C GLU A 32 -2.00 -31.77 24.33
N GLU A 33 -1.10 -30.87 23.92
CA GLU A 33 -1.42 -29.62 23.20
C GLU A 33 -1.66 -29.92 21.72
N GLU A 34 -2.85 -29.61 21.19
CA GLU A 34 -3.16 -29.77 19.77
C GLU A 34 -3.19 -28.41 19.05
N VAL A 35 -2.38 -28.28 18.00
CA VAL A 35 -2.27 -27.09 17.15
C VAL A 35 -3.34 -27.17 16.06
N VAL A 36 -4.50 -26.53 16.26
CA VAL A 36 -5.64 -26.60 15.32
C VAL A 36 -5.68 -25.36 14.43
N ARG A 37 -5.55 -25.56 13.12
CA ARG A 37 -5.73 -24.52 12.10
C ARG A 37 -7.21 -24.25 11.88
N ILE A 38 -7.65 -23.01 12.13
CA ILE A 38 -9.09 -22.68 12.22
C ILE A 38 -9.64 -22.06 10.94
N GLY A 39 -8.78 -21.52 10.08
CA GLY A 39 -9.25 -20.91 8.84
C GLY A 39 -8.23 -19.99 8.19
N TRP A 40 -8.37 -19.84 6.88
CA TRP A 40 -7.65 -18.82 6.12
C TRP A 40 -8.33 -17.46 6.31
N ARG A 41 -7.54 -16.40 6.46
CA ARG A 41 -7.97 -15.00 6.38
C ARG A 41 -8.14 -14.57 4.92
N GLU A 42 -8.47 -13.30 4.73
CA GLU A 42 -8.43 -12.64 3.43
C GLU A 42 -7.00 -12.59 2.87
N THR A 43 -6.90 -12.46 1.55
CA THR A 43 -5.61 -12.33 0.86
C THR A 43 -5.04 -10.94 1.12
N LEU A 44 -3.79 -10.90 1.59
CA LEU A 44 -3.02 -9.68 1.70
C LEU A 44 -2.14 -9.52 0.46
N ASN A 45 -2.01 -8.29 0.00
CA ASN A 45 -1.18 -7.91 -1.12
C ASN A 45 0.03 -7.12 -0.62
N GLY A 46 1.15 -7.27 -1.32
CA GLY A 46 2.35 -6.50 -1.07
C GLY A 46 3.11 -6.25 -2.36
N VAL A 47 3.78 -5.11 -2.48
CA VAL A 47 4.56 -4.82 -3.68
C VAL A 47 5.91 -5.52 -3.62
N ALA A 48 6.35 -6.19 -4.69
CA ALA A 48 7.54 -7.04 -4.66
C ALA A 48 8.84 -6.31 -4.26
N GLY A 49 8.93 -5.00 -4.48
CA GLY A 49 10.07 -4.14 -4.11
C GLY A 49 11.32 -4.35 -4.97
N SER A 50 11.67 -5.60 -5.26
CA SER A 50 12.84 -6.00 -6.06
C SER A 50 12.55 -6.24 -7.55
N VAL A 51 11.28 -6.17 -7.96
CA VAL A 51 10.84 -6.38 -9.35
C VAL A 51 9.96 -5.21 -9.78
N ALA A 52 10.36 -4.52 -10.85
CA ALA A 52 9.60 -3.41 -11.41
C ALA A 52 8.29 -3.91 -12.06
N PRO A 53 7.15 -3.24 -11.85
CA PRO A 53 5.90 -3.58 -12.53
C PRO A 53 6.02 -3.49 -14.06
N MET A 54 5.46 -4.47 -14.79
CA MET A 54 5.48 -4.56 -16.26
C MET A 54 4.08 -4.83 -16.83
N PRO A 55 3.63 -4.13 -17.89
CA PRO A 55 2.33 -4.41 -18.54
C PRO A 55 2.30 -5.80 -19.20
N LYS A 56 1.10 -6.37 -19.37
CA LYS A 56 0.88 -7.68 -20.02
C LYS A 56 1.12 -7.58 -21.54
N PRO A 57 1.53 -8.69 -22.20
CA PRO A 57 1.84 -10.01 -21.64
C PRO A 57 3.23 -10.08 -21.00
N TRP A 58 3.38 -10.89 -19.96
CA TRP A 58 4.65 -10.99 -19.22
C TRP A 58 5.51 -12.15 -19.72
N PRO A 59 6.81 -11.93 -19.95
CA PRO A 59 7.74 -13.02 -20.22
C PRO A 59 7.81 -14.04 -19.08
N ASN A 60 8.04 -15.31 -19.39
CA ASN A 60 8.22 -16.36 -18.36
C ASN A 60 9.33 -16.01 -17.35
N ALA A 61 10.44 -15.44 -17.83
CA ALA A 61 11.55 -14.99 -16.98
C ALA A 61 11.13 -13.90 -15.99
N TYR A 62 10.14 -13.06 -16.33
CA TYR A 62 9.59 -12.09 -15.38
C TYR A 62 8.80 -12.79 -14.26
N ARG A 63 7.95 -13.76 -14.61
CA ARG A 63 7.15 -14.52 -13.63
C ARG A 63 8.03 -15.30 -12.65
N ILE A 64 9.13 -15.87 -13.12
CA ILE A 64 10.10 -16.59 -12.28
C ILE A 64 10.72 -15.62 -11.26
N ARG A 65 11.28 -14.50 -11.72
CA ARG A 65 11.87 -13.48 -10.83
C ARG A 65 10.88 -12.92 -9.82
N LEU A 66 9.64 -12.66 -10.24
CA LEU A 66 8.58 -12.20 -9.33
C LEU A 66 8.28 -13.27 -8.26
N THR A 67 8.20 -14.54 -8.64
CA THR A 67 7.94 -15.64 -7.70
C THR A 67 9.07 -15.75 -6.67
N GLU A 68 10.32 -15.69 -7.11
CA GLU A 68 11.50 -15.71 -6.23
C GLU A 68 11.52 -14.51 -5.28
N ALA A 69 11.25 -13.31 -5.81
CA ALA A 69 11.15 -12.08 -5.02
C ALA A 69 10.08 -12.18 -3.93
N CYS A 70 8.88 -12.64 -4.28
CA CYS A 70 7.79 -12.79 -3.31
C CYS A 70 8.12 -13.83 -2.23
N ALA A 71 8.74 -14.96 -2.60
CA ALA A 71 9.11 -16.00 -1.64
C ALA A 71 10.19 -15.55 -0.64
N ALA A 72 11.05 -14.60 -1.05
CA ALA A 72 12.09 -14.03 -0.21
C ALA A 72 11.58 -12.99 0.81
N ARG A 73 10.35 -12.48 0.67
CA ARG A 73 9.82 -11.45 1.57
C ARG A 73 9.60 -11.96 3.00
N ARG A 74 9.82 -11.08 3.97
CA ARG A 74 9.75 -11.35 5.42
C ARG A 74 8.87 -10.35 6.18
N ASP A 75 8.63 -9.21 5.57
CA ASP A 75 7.83 -8.09 6.04
C ASP A 75 6.32 -8.29 5.76
N LEU A 76 5.82 -9.51 5.91
CA LEU A 76 4.44 -9.90 5.59
C LEU A 76 3.38 -9.24 6.49
N GLY A 77 3.79 -8.75 7.67
CA GLY A 77 2.91 -8.03 8.61
C GLY A 77 2.49 -6.65 8.13
N TRP A 78 3.17 -6.10 7.11
CA TRP A 78 2.93 -4.76 6.54
C TRP A 78 2.16 -4.80 5.23
N TRP A 79 1.54 -5.94 4.92
CA TRP A 79 0.83 -6.14 3.67
C TRP A 79 -0.62 -5.72 3.82
N PHE A 80 -1.18 -5.20 2.75
CA PHE A 80 -2.46 -4.50 2.78
C PHE A 80 -3.57 -5.35 2.19
N LEU A 81 -4.78 -5.16 2.69
CA LEU A 81 -5.99 -5.76 2.15
C LEU A 81 -6.52 -4.89 1.01
N ALA A 82 -6.77 -5.49 -0.16
CA ALA A 82 -7.42 -4.88 -1.33
C ALA A 82 -7.77 -5.95 -2.35
N GLU A 83 -8.72 -5.69 -3.24
CA GLU A 83 -8.92 -6.54 -4.42
C GLU A 83 -7.67 -6.47 -5.33
N PRO A 84 -7.31 -7.55 -6.05
CA PRO A 84 -6.07 -7.56 -6.86
C PRO A 84 -5.96 -6.39 -7.84
N SER A 85 -7.06 -6.05 -8.52
CA SER A 85 -7.13 -4.93 -9.45
C SER A 85 -6.90 -3.58 -8.77
N GLU A 86 -7.44 -3.38 -7.57
CA GLU A 86 -7.25 -2.17 -6.78
C GLU A 86 -5.83 -2.09 -6.23
N ALA A 87 -5.28 -3.22 -5.75
CA ALA A 87 -3.94 -3.29 -5.19
C ALA A 87 -2.86 -2.91 -6.21
N TYR A 88 -3.00 -3.41 -7.44
CA TYR A 88 -2.08 -3.05 -8.51
C TYR A 88 -2.23 -1.59 -8.94
N LEU A 89 -3.47 -1.12 -9.07
CA LEU A 89 -3.75 0.27 -9.40
C LEU A 89 -3.16 1.22 -8.35
N ALA A 90 -3.34 0.93 -7.06
CA ALA A 90 -2.75 1.68 -5.96
C ALA A 90 -1.23 1.78 -6.08
N ALA A 91 -0.55 0.63 -6.27
CA ALA A 91 0.90 0.61 -6.42
C ALA A 91 1.38 1.45 -7.61
N ARG A 92 0.65 1.42 -8.74
CA ARG A 92 0.96 2.20 -9.94
C ARG A 92 0.73 3.69 -9.75
N LEU A 93 -0.35 4.09 -9.08
CA LEU A 93 -0.63 5.47 -8.75
C LEU A 93 0.44 6.02 -7.82
N ALA A 94 0.72 5.32 -6.71
CA ALA A 94 1.76 5.71 -5.75
C ALA A 94 3.13 5.85 -6.43
N ASP A 95 3.55 4.86 -7.25
CA ASP A 95 4.79 4.95 -8.02
C ASP A 95 4.82 6.18 -8.94
N SER A 96 3.71 6.48 -9.62
CA SER A 96 3.64 7.58 -10.59
C SER A 96 3.67 8.94 -9.92
N VAL A 97 2.99 9.08 -8.78
CA VAL A 97 3.02 10.29 -7.94
C VAL A 97 4.44 10.54 -7.43
N VAL A 98 5.06 9.54 -6.79
CA VAL A 98 6.42 9.64 -6.25
C VAL A 98 7.45 9.91 -7.35
N ALA A 99 7.35 9.19 -8.48
CA ALA A 99 8.25 9.41 -9.61
C ALA A 99 8.12 10.82 -10.21
N SER A 100 6.90 11.37 -10.27
CA SER A 100 6.67 12.74 -10.75
C SER A 100 7.23 13.77 -9.77
N ALA A 101 7.05 13.56 -8.47
CA ALA A 101 7.61 14.42 -7.43
C ALA A 101 9.15 14.49 -7.48
N ARG A 102 9.82 13.37 -7.78
CA ARG A 102 11.29 13.27 -7.92
C ARG A 102 11.86 13.92 -9.19
N ARG A 103 11.06 14.08 -10.24
CA ARG A 103 11.52 14.74 -11.47
C ARG A 103 11.66 16.23 -11.23
N GLN A 104 12.52 16.90 -11.99
CA GLN A 104 12.57 18.37 -12.03
C GLN A 104 11.47 18.91 -12.97
N GLY A 105 10.95 20.11 -12.69
CA GLY A 105 9.93 20.77 -13.51
C GLY A 105 8.54 20.82 -12.88
N GLU A 106 7.54 21.19 -13.66
CA GLU A 106 6.14 21.26 -13.22
C GLU A 106 5.55 19.87 -12.99
N LEU A 107 4.67 19.73 -12.00
CA LEU A 107 3.97 18.47 -11.75
C LEU A 107 2.82 18.35 -12.75
N PRO A 108 2.54 17.15 -13.29
CA PRO A 108 1.43 16.94 -14.21
C PRO A 108 0.07 16.87 -13.50
N PHE A 109 0.02 17.14 -12.19
CA PHE A 109 -1.17 17.11 -11.36
C PHE A 109 -1.10 18.20 -10.29
N THR A 110 -2.26 18.59 -9.78
CA THR A 110 -2.33 19.44 -8.59
C THR A 110 -1.85 18.66 -7.38
N LEU A 111 -0.85 19.20 -6.68
CA LEU A 111 -0.37 18.64 -5.42
C LEU A 111 -0.79 19.55 -4.28
N THR A 112 -1.59 19.01 -3.37
CA THR A 112 -2.14 19.69 -2.21
C THR A 112 -1.76 18.93 -0.95
N CYS A 113 -1.59 19.65 0.15
CA CYS A 113 -1.49 19.06 1.47
C CYS A 113 -2.66 19.60 2.27
N GLU A 114 -3.58 18.72 2.66
CA GLU A 114 -4.73 19.10 3.45
C GLU A 114 -4.46 18.83 4.94
N PRO A 115 -4.78 19.81 5.81
CA PRO A 115 -5.12 19.52 7.19
C PRO A 115 -6.21 18.46 7.29
N PHE A 116 -6.07 17.49 8.21
CA PHE A 116 -7.06 16.42 8.45
C PHE A 116 -8.54 16.89 8.45
N PRO A 117 -9.48 15.98 8.14
CA PRO A 117 -10.91 16.25 8.16
C PRO A 117 -11.39 16.76 9.53
N ARG A 118 -12.37 17.69 9.47
CA ARG A 118 -12.97 18.41 10.60
C ARG A 118 -13.33 17.49 11.78
N GLY A 119 -12.60 17.60 12.89
CA GLY A 119 -12.96 16.94 14.14
C GLY A 119 -11.88 16.88 15.22
N GLU A 120 -10.60 16.88 14.83
CA GLU A 120 -9.49 16.75 15.77
C GLU A 120 -8.58 17.99 15.77
N LEU A 121 -8.42 18.59 16.95
CA LEU A 121 -7.66 19.82 17.21
C LEU A 121 -6.17 19.53 17.49
N SER A 122 -5.52 18.73 16.64
CA SER A 122 -4.07 18.49 16.72
C SER A 122 -3.47 18.67 15.33
N ARG A 123 -2.62 19.68 15.21
CA ARG A 123 -2.28 20.39 13.96
C ARG A 123 -1.67 19.45 12.91
N PRO A 124 -2.00 19.62 11.61
CA PRO A 124 -1.28 19.00 10.52
C PRO A 124 -0.01 19.77 10.22
N LEU A 125 1.11 19.07 10.15
CA LEU A 125 2.37 19.61 9.67
C LEU A 125 2.43 19.32 8.17
N CYS A 126 1.85 20.19 7.36
CA CYS A 126 2.32 20.25 5.98
C CYS A 126 3.79 20.69 6.04
N GLU A 127 4.72 19.84 5.59
CA GLU A 127 6.10 20.28 5.40
C GLU A 127 6.10 21.54 4.51
N GLN A 128 7.08 22.43 4.71
CA GLN A 128 7.26 23.61 3.85
C GLN A 128 7.47 23.24 2.37
N ASP A 129 7.73 21.96 2.06
CA ASP A 129 7.88 21.41 0.72
C ASP A 129 7.17 20.05 0.58
N VAL A 130 5.85 20.07 0.33
CA VAL A 130 5.02 18.88 0.11
C VAL A 130 5.56 17.99 -1.01
N ARG A 131 6.18 18.59 -2.04
CA ARG A 131 6.77 17.83 -3.14
C ARG A 131 7.96 17.01 -2.66
N ARG A 132 8.82 17.59 -1.81
CA ARG A 132 9.92 16.86 -1.19
C ARG A 132 9.41 15.70 -0.36
N THR A 133 8.40 15.94 0.48
CA THR A 133 7.73 14.88 1.25
C THR A 133 7.32 13.71 0.36
N VAL A 134 6.56 14.00 -0.71
CA VAL A 134 6.09 12.98 -1.66
C VAL A 134 7.26 12.28 -2.35
N SER A 135 8.34 13.00 -2.65
CA SER A 135 9.52 12.41 -3.30
C SER A 135 10.25 11.41 -2.40
N ASP A 136 10.17 11.59 -1.08
CA ASP A 136 10.79 10.75 -0.06
C ASP A 136 9.94 9.54 0.33
N ILE A 137 8.65 9.52 -0.04
CA ILE A 137 7.77 8.37 0.18
C ILE A 137 8.33 7.11 -0.50
N ASN A 138 8.27 5.98 0.22
CA ASN A 138 8.50 4.66 -0.34
C ASN A 138 7.18 4.04 -0.84
N PRO A 139 6.87 4.06 -2.15
CA PRO A 139 5.61 3.52 -2.68
C PRO A 139 5.48 2.00 -2.54
N ARG A 140 6.50 1.32 -1.99
CA ARG A 140 6.48 -0.12 -1.69
C ARG A 140 6.01 -0.42 -0.27
N ALA A 141 5.93 0.58 0.60
CA ALA A 141 5.50 0.46 1.99
C ALA A 141 4.00 0.75 2.15
N ILE A 142 3.17 0.39 1.16
CA ILE A 142 1.71 0.57 1.24
C ILE A 142 1.15 -0.33 2.34
N MET A 143 0.30 0.24 3.18
CA MET A 143 -0.28 -0.40 4.37
C MET A 143 -1.79 -0.57 4.25
N ARG A 144 -2.44 0.35 3.55
CA ARG A 144 -3.89 0.36 3.35
C ARG A 144 -4.23 0.96 2.00
N VAL A 145 -5.24 0.41 1.36
CA VAL A 145 -5.84 0.93 0.14
C VAL A 145 -7.34 0.98 0.38
N SER A 146 -7.97 2.10 0.08
CA SER A 146 -9.41 2.28 0.14
C SER A 146 -9.90 3.21 -0.96
N ASN A 147 -11.17 3.12 -1.30
CA ASN A 147 -11.81 4.10 -2.17
C ASN A 147 -12.15 5.36 -1.36
N CYS A 148 -12.04 6.54 -1.97
CA CYS A 148 -12.36 7.80 -1.30
C CYS A 148 -13.86 7.88 -0.93
N THR A 149 -14.19 8.44 0.23
CA THR A 149 -15.57 8.64 0.73
C THR A 149 -16.35 9.77 0.03
N ALA A 150 -16.03 10.10 -1.23
CA ALA A 150 -16.62 11.24 -1.94
C ALA A 150 -17.97 10.88 -2.62
N SER A 151 -18.92 11.81 -2.58
CA SER A 151 -20.30 11.67 -3.06
C SER A 151 -20.49 11.72 -4.59
N LYS A 152 -19.46 11.41 -5.39
CA LYS A 152 -19.52 11.28 -6.86
C LYS A 152 -18.54 10.22 -7.39
N PRO A 153 -18.84 9.57 -8.52
CA PRO A 153 -18.04 8.48 -9.10
C PRO A 153 -16.83 9.03 -9.87
N ARG A 154 -15.97 9.79 -9.20
CA ARG A 154 -14.62 10.04 -9.73
C ARG A 154 -13.74 8.93 -9.21
N GLU A 155 -12.95 8.36 -10.10
CA GLU A 155 -11.97 7.33 -9.75
C GLU A 155 -10.99 7.95 -8.76
N CYS A 156 -11.12 7.54 -7.51
CA CYS A 156 -10.40 8.13 -6.40
C CYS A 156 -9.97 7.03 -5.45
N MET A 157 -8.69 7.04 -5.11
CA MET A 157 -8.07 6.03 -4.27
C MET A 157 -7.27 6.68 -3.15
N GLU A 158 -7.52 6.21 -1.92
CA GLU A 158 -6.76 6.54 -0.74
C GLU A 158 -5.72 5.44 -0.50
N ILE A 159 -4.47 5.85 -0.34
CA ILE A 159 -3.32 4.97 -0.12
C ILE A 159 -2.62 5.44 1.16
N ALA A 160 -2.50 4.55 2.14
CA ALA A 160 -1.67 4.80 3.32
C ALA A 160 -0.31 4.13 3.14
N VAL A 161 0.76 4.86 3.45
CA VAL A 161 2.15 4.40 3.27
C VAL A 161 2.94 4.59 4.56
N ALA A 162 3.68 3.58 5.00
CA ALA A 162 4.50 3.67 6.21
C ALA A 162 5.61 4.70 6.04
N LYS A 163 5.82 5.56 7.04
CA LYS A 163 7.02 6.42 7.08
C LYS A 163 8.28 5.61 7.38
N ASP A 164 8.19 4.69 8.34
CA ASP A 164 9.25 3.76 8.71
C ASP A 164 8.71 2.31 8.69
N PRO A 165 8.85 1.58 7.57
CA PRO A 165 8.36 0.20 7.47
C PRO A 165 9.07 -0.79 8.41
N ALA A 166 10.20 -0.42 9.03
CA ALA A 166 10.91 -1.27 9.98
C ALA A 166 10.49 -1.01 11.45
N GLY A 167 9.95 0.18 11.75
CA GLY A 167 9.70 0.63 13.13
C GLY A 167 8.33 1.26 13.41
N SER A 168 7.51 1.57 12.40
CA SER A 168 6.17 2.12 12.60
C SER A 168 5.24 1.08 13.26
N GLU A 169 4.16 1.54 13.91
CA GLU A 169 2.94 0.74 14.12
C GLU A 169 1.96 1.04 12.98
N VAL A 170 1.01 0.12 12.70
CA VAL A 170 0.18 0.16 11.48
C VAL A 170 -0.68 1.43 11.34
N ASP A 171 -0.96 2.16 12.42
CA ASP A 171 -1.95 3.24 12.38
C ASP A 171 -1.43 4.61 12.83
N THR A 172 -0.19 4.72 13.33
CA THR A 172 0.28 5.95 14.01
C THR A 172 1.33 6.74 13.24
N ASN A 173 2.06 6.11 12.31
CA ASN A 173 3.18 6.75 11.62
C ASN A 173 3.19 6.45 10.11
N GLN A 174 2.28 7.12 9.40
CA GLN A 174 2.05 6.94 7.96
C GLN A 174 1.79 8.27 7.23
N TRP A 175 2.03 8.24 5.92
CA TRP A 175 1.55 9.22 4.95
C TRP A 175 0.21 8.75 4.36
N GLY A 176 -0.76 9.65 4.25
CA GLY A 176 -1.98 9.44 3.47
C GLY A 176 -1.86 10.11 2.10
N LEU A 177 -2.18 9.38 1.04
CA LEU A 177 -2.27 9.89 -0.32
C LEU A 177 -3.68 9.68 -0.83
N GLN A 178 -4.43 10.76 -1.06
CA GLN A 178 -5.71 10.72 -1.76
C GLN A 178 -5.48 11.11 -3.21
N ILE A 179 -5.64 10.16 -4.12
CA ILE A 179 -5.31 10.34 -5.53
C ILE A 179 -6.60 10.32 -6.34
N THR A 180 -6.93 11.46 -6.93
CA THR A 180 -8.03 11.58 -7.90
C THR A 180 -7.48 11.44 -9.31
N PHE A 181 -8.06 10.52 -10.08
CA PHE A 181 -7.63 10.23 -11.44
C PHE A 181 -8.81 10.06 -12.39
N VAL A 182 -8.49 10.01 -13.68
CA VAL A 182 -9.42 9.67 -14.75
C VAL A 182 -8.77 8.61 -15.63
N GLN A 183 -9.52 7.54 -15.88
CA GLN A 183 -9.19 6.50 -16.82
C GLN A 183 -9.86 6.82 -18.16
N ASN A 184 -9.03 7.12 -19.15
CA ASN A 184 -9.42 7.18 -20.54
C ASN A 184 -9.05 5.86 -21.23
N ASP A 185 -9.59 5.59 -22.42
CA ASP A 185 -9.44 4.32 -23.15
C ASP A 185 -7.98 3.83 -23.35
N HIS A 186 -7.00 4.72 -23.21
CA HIS A 186 -5.58 4.43 -23.43
C HIS A 186 -4.64 4.88 -22.31
N ALA A 187 -5.12 5.60 -21.30
CA ALA A 187 -4.26 6.16 -20.26
C ALA A 187 -5.01 6.41 -18.97
N LEU A 188 -4.29 6.24 -17.86
CA LEU A 188 -4.71 6.76 -16.57
C LEU A 188 -3.99 8.07 -16.34
N GLU A 189 -4.77 9.12 -16.08
CA GLU A 189 -4.28 10.47 -15.81
C GLU A 189 -4.58 10.86 -14.36
N ILE A 190 -3.54 11.25 -13.63
CA ILE A 190 -3.68 11.75 -12.26
C ILE A 190 -4.03 13.23 -12.34
N ASN A 191 -5.12 13.64 -11.70
CA ASN A 191 -5.58 15.03 -11.71
C ASN A 191 -5.14 15.78 -10.45
N GLN A 192 -5.30 15.15 -9.29
CA GLN A 192 -5.05 15.76 -7.99
C GLN A 192 -4.53 14.72 -7.01
N VAL A 193 -3.57 15.14 -6.18
CA VAL A 193 -3.03 14.35 -5.07
C VAL A 193 -3.12 15.21 -3.82
N ASP A 194 -3.91 14.76 -2.85
CA ASP A 194 -3.92 15.33 -1.50
C ASP A 194 -3.04 14.47 -0.59
N VAL A 195 -2.12 15.10 0.11
CA VAL A 195 -1.18 14.45 1.03
C VAL A 195 -1.55 14.80 2.47
N SER A 196 -1.52 13.82 3.35
CA SER A 196 -1.73 13.98 4.79
C SER A 196 -0.67 13.25 5.62
N ASP A 197 -0.41 13.75 6.83
CA ASP A 197 0.58 13.22 7.77
C ASP A 197 -0.08 12.84 9.10
N THR A 198 -0.06 11.56 9.48
CA THR A 198 -0.67 11.11 10.76
C THR A 198 0.18 11.36 11.99
N GLN A 199 1.39 11.92 11.90
CA GLN A 199 2.26 12.08 13.06
C GLN A 199 1.70 13.12 14.02
N LEU A 200 1.17 12.63 15.14
CA LEU A 200 0.86 13.41 16.35
C LEU A 200 2.15 14.04 16.88
N ILE A 201 2.44 15.30 16.53
CA ILE A 201 3.27 16.12 17.41
C ILE A 201 2.38 16.55 18.56
N ILE A 202 2.46 15.80 19.65
CA ILE A 202 2.12 16.30 20.98
C ILE A 202 3.42 16.90 21.52
N GLU A 203 3.48 18.24 21.58
CA GLU A 203 4.50 18.95 22.37
C GLU A 203 4.32 18.67 23.87
#